data_AF-A0A369TZ94-F1
#
_entry.id   AF-A0A369TZ94-F1
#
_cell.length_a   1.000
_cell.length_b   1.000
_cell.length_c   1.000
_cell.angle_alpha   90.00
_cell.angle_beta   90.00
_cell.angle_gamma   90.00
#
_symmetry.space_group_name_H-M   'P 1'
#
loop_
_entity.id
_entity.type
_entity.pdbx_description
1 polymer ?
#
loop_
_entity_poly.entity_id
_entity_poly.type
_entity_poly.pdbx_seq_one_letter_code
_entity_poly.pdbx_strand_id
1 'polypeptide(L)'
;MIDWARVRELRDEIGEEEFREVVTLFLDEMETSLSRLEPDATAQRAESDLHFLKGSSLNLGFSDLASLCQRGERAAATGAPETVTPEEVRRLYSASKAEFMAQMPAQLGV
;
A
#
# COMPACT_ATOMS: atom_id res chain seq x y z
N MET A 1 6.14 6.93 5.85
CA MET A 1 6.94 6.26 6.90
C MET A 1 6.79 4.77 6.72
N ILE A 2 7.93 4.08 6.59
CA ILE A 2 8.00 2.64 6.31
C ILE A 2 8.34 1.88 7.60
N ASP A 3 7.57 0.84 7.91
CA ASP A 3 7.88 -0.11 8.97
C ASP A 3 8.90 -1.15 8.49
N TRP A 4 10.17 -0.78 8.63
CA TRP A 4 11.29 -1.65 8.25
C TRP A 4 11.40 -2.92 9.12
N ALA A 5 10.80 -2.95 10.31
CA ALA A 5 10.75 -4.18 11.10
C ALA A 5 9.86 -5.21 10.39
N ARG A 6 8.66 -4.80 9.97
CA ARG A 6 7.77 -5.67 9.20
C ARG A 6 8.39 -6.11 7.86
N VAL A 7 9.11 -5.22 7.17
CA VAL A 7 9.80 -5.55 5.91
C VAL A 7 10.86 -6.64 6.13
N ARG A 8 11.63 -6.56 7.22
CA ARG A 8 12.62 -7.60 7.57
C ARG A 8 11.97 -8.92 7.93
N GLU A 9 10.90 -8.90 8.73
CA GLU A 9 10.12 -10.10 9.04
C GLU A 9 9.60 -10.76 7.75
N LEU A 10 9.02 -9.99 6.84
CA LEU A 10 8.53 -10.49 5.56
C LEU A 10 9.67 -11.11 4.72
N ARG A 11 10.87 -10.51 4.73
CA ARG A 11 12.05 -11.08 4.08
C ARG A 11 12.46 -12.41 4.71
N ASP A 12 12.47 -12.47 6.04
CA ASP A 12 12.86 -13.69 6.76
C ASP A 12 11.81 -14.81 6.58
N GLU A 13 10.53 -14.47 6.41
CA GLU A 13 9.43 -15.40 6.07
C GLU A 13 9.55 -15.96 4.64
N ILE A 14 9.93 -15.13 3.67
CA ILE A 14 9.99 -15.49 2.24
C ILE A 14 11.33 -16.13 1.85
N GLY A 15 12.43 -15.66 2.44
CA GLY A 15 13.80 -15.93 1.98
C GLY A 15 14.38 -14.74 1.21
N GLU A 16 15.69 -14.51 1.36
CA GLU A 16 16.39 -13.37 0.74
C GLU A 16 16.36 -13.42 -0.79
N GLU A 17 16.49 -14.62 -1.37
CA GLU A 17 16.58 -14.82 -2.82
C GLU A 17 15.23 -14.48 -3.50
N GLU A 18 14.12 -14.91 -2.90
CA GLU A 18 12.77 -14.74 -3.43
C GLU A 18 12.13 -13.40 -3.06
N PHE A 19 12.61 -12.74 -1.99
CA PHE A 19 11.99 -11.53 -1.46
C PHE A 19 11.86 -10.41 -2.50
N ARG A 20 12.89 -10.19 -3.33
CA ARG A 20 12.88 -9.12 -4.35
C ARG A 20 11.80 -9.37 -5.41
N GLU A 21 11.62 -10.61 -5.83
CA GLU A 21 10.59 -10.97 -6.80
C GLU A 21 9.20 -10.78 -6.20
N VAL A 22 8.99 -11.26 -4.96
CA VAL A 22 7.71 -11.10 -4.26
C VAL A 22 7.35 -9.62 -4.05
N VAL A 23 8.30 -8.79 -3.62
CA VAL A 23 8.09 -7.35 -3.49
C VAL A 23 7.70 -6.71 -4.83
N THR A 24 8.35 -7.10 -5.92
CA THR A 24 8.01 -6.59 -7.26
C THR A 24 6.58 -6.94 -7.64
N LEU A 25 6.18 -8.21 -7.44
CA LEU A 25 4.80 -8.66 -7.70
C LEU A 25 3.77 -7.90 -6.86
N PHE A 26 4.04 -7.68 -5.58
CA PHE A 26 3.15 -6.90 -4.72
C PHE A 26 3.04 -5.44 -5.17
N LEU A 27 4.16 -4.81 -5.54
CA LEU A 27 4.13 -3.44 -6.04
C LEU A 27 3.33 -3.32 -7.34
N ASP A 28 3.48 -4.26 -8.26
CA ASP A 28 2.73 -4.31 -9.52
C ASP A 28 1.22 -4.53 -9.28
N GLU A 29 0.86 -5.41 -8.34
CA GLU A 29 -0.53 -5.63 -7.96
C GLU A 29 -1.16 -4.39 -7.32
N MET A 30 -0.42 -3.71 -6.44
CA MET A 30 -0.84 -2.44 -5.86
C MET A 30 -1.03 -1.37 -6.94
N GLU A 31 -0.11 -1.24 -7.90
CA GLU A 31 -0.25 -0.27 -9.00
C GLU A 31 -1.47 -0.57 -9.87
N THR A 32 -1.71 -1.85 -10.14
CA THR A 32 -2.91 -2.30 -10.84
C THR A 32 -4.16 -1.90 -10.05
N SER A 33 -4.19 -2.12 -8.73
CA SER A 33 -5.33 -1.70 -7.90
C SER A 33 -5.49 -0.19 -7.82
N LEU A 34 -4.39 0.56 -7.70
CA LEU A 34 -4.39 2.02 -7.72
C LEU A 34 -4.95 2.55 -9.02
N SER A 35 -4.60 1.94 -10.16
CA SER A 35 -5.08 2.35 -11.49
C SER A 35 -6.61 2.31 -11.60
N ARG A 36 -7.27 1.40 -10.87
CA ARG A 36 -8.73 1.21 -10.86
C ARG A 36 -9.48 2.09 -9.87
N LEU A 37 -8.78 2.89 -9.06
CA LEU A 37 -9.42 3.84 -8.17
C LEU A 37 -10.00 5.00 -8.97
N GLU A 38 -11.32 5.10 -8.97
CA GLU A 38 -12.10 6.13 -9.65
C GLU A 38 -12.65 7.15 -8.63
N PRO A 39 -12.62 8.47 -8.93
CA PRO A 39 -13.17 9.51 -8.04
C PRO A 39 -14.65 9.34 -7.74
N ASP A 40 -15.43 8.85 -8.73
CA ASP A 40 -16.88 8.71 -8.65
C ASP A 40 -17.32 7.25 -8.35
N ALA A 41 -16.43 6.45 -7.74
CA ALA A 41 -16.75 5.09 -7.35
C ALA A 41 -17.89 5.05 -6.32
N THR A 42 -18.71 4.00 -6.37
CA THR A 42 -19.70 3.76 -5.31
C THR A 42 -19.00 3.54 -3.97
N ALA A 43 -19.69 3.85 -2.87
CA ALA A 43 -19.17 3.66 -1.52
C ALA A 43 -18.65 2.21 -1.29
N GLN A 44 -19.41 1.20 -1.73
CA GLN A 44 -19.02 -0.20 -1.62
C GLN A 44 -17.76 -0.53 -2.43
N ARG A 45 -17.62 0.07 -3.61
CA ARG A 45 -16.43 -0.16 -4.45
C ARG A 45 -15.20 0.51 -3.86
N ALA A 46 -15.33 1.77 -3.42
CA ALA A 46 -14.26 2.50 -2.75
C ALA A 46 -13.81 1.77 -1.47
N GLU A 47 -14.75 1.29 -0.65
CA GLU A 47 -14.46 0.49 0.54
C GLU A 47 -13.64 -0.75 0.21
N SER A 48 -14.08 -1.54 -0.79
CA SER A 48 -13.38 -2.77 -1.20
C SER A 48 -11.97 -2.50 -1.74
N ASP A 49 -11.82 -1.50 -2.61
CA ASP A 49 -10.51 -1.18 -3.21
C ASP A 49 -9.52 -0.65 -2.13
N LEU A 50 -10.01 0.18 -1.21
CA LEU A 50 -9.21 0.70 -0.10
C LEU A 50 -8.90 -0.38 0.95
N HIS A 51 -9.81 -1.32 1.20
CA HIS A 51 -9.55 -2.48 2.06
C HIS A 51 -8.40 -3.32 1.53
N PHE A 52 -8.41 -3.61 0.22
CA PHE A 52 -7.33 -4.34 -0.44
C PHE A 52 -5.99 -3.60 -0.31
N LEU A 53 -5.97 -2.32 -0.71
CA LEU A 53 -4.75 -1.50 -0.64
C LEU A 53 -4.21 -1.35 0.78
N LYS A 54 -5.07 -1.25 1.79
CA LYS A 54 -4.68 -1.26 3.21
C LYS A 54 -3.92 -2.56 3.54
N GLY A 55 -4.46 -3.72 3.16
CA GLY A 55 -3.84 -5.01 3.40
C GLY A 55 -2.46 -5.13 2.75
N SER A 56 -2.35 -4.79 1.46
CA SER A 56 -1.07 -4.82 0.74
C SER A 56 -0.06 -3.84 1.33
N SER A 57 -0.52 -2.65 1.72
CA SER A 57 0.34 -1.65 2.37
C SER A 57 0.88 -2.13 3.72
N LEU A 58 0.06 -2.77 4.55
CA LEU A 58 0.52 -3.34 5.82
C LEU A 58 1.54 -4.46 5.61
N ASN A 59 1.32 -5.33 4.61
CA ASN A 59 2.25 -6.40 4.30
C ASN A 59 3.64 -5.87 3.91
N LEU A 60 3.70 -4.85 3.05
CA LEU A 60 4.98 -4.22 2.66
C LEU A 60 5.52 -3.19 3.68
N GLY A 61 4.82 -2.96 4.79
CA GLY A 61 5.23 -1.98 5.81
C GLY A 61 5.00 -0.51 5.43
N PHE A 62 4.14 -0.20 4.45
CA PHE A 62 3.78 1.19 4.09
C PHE A 62 2.74 1.76 5.07
N SER A 63 3.15 1.99 6.32
CA SER A 63 2.26 2.30 7.45
C SER A 63 1.39 3.54 7.26
N ASP A 64 1.93 4.60 6.65
CA ASP A 64 1.15 5.81 6.37
C ASP A 64 0.09 5.55 5.29
N LEU A 65 0.45 4.80 4.25
CA LEU A 65 -0.49 4.42 3.19
C LEU A 65 -1.60 3.51 3.75
N ALA A 66 -1.24 2.53 4.57
CA ALA A 66 -2.21 1.68 5.27
C ALA A 66 -3.19 2.52 6.12
N SER A 67 -2.69 3.53 6.82
CA SER A 67 -3.51 4.43 7.64
C SER A 67 -4.45 5.29 6.80
N LEU A 68 -3.98 5.80 5.65
CA LEU A 68 -4.81 6.54 4.70
C LEU A 68 -5.92 5.64 4.12
N CYS A 69 -5.56 4.43 3.67
CA CYS A 69 -6.52 3.46 3.15
C CYS A 69 -7.55 3.05 4.22
N GLN A 70 -7.15 2.84 5.48
CA GLN A 70 -8.07 2.55 6.58
C GLN A 70 -9.06 3.70 6.84
N ARG A 71 -8.60 4.96 6.78
CA ARG A 71 -9.47 6.12 6.92
C ARG A 71 -10.51 6.17 5.80
N GLY A 72 -10.09 5.99 4.56
CA GLY A 72 -10.99 6.00 3.41
C GLY A 72 -11.96 4.80 3.40
N GLU A 73 -11.48 3.61 3.75
CA GLU A 73 -12.30 2.40 3.93
C GLU A 73 -13.44 2.65 4.93
N ARG A 74 -13.12 3.19 6.12
CA ARG A 74 -14.12 3.51 7.14
C ARG A 74 -15.10 4.59 6.66
N ALA A 75 -14.61 5.62 5.99
CA ALA A 75 -15.45 6.70 5.49
C ALA A 75 -16.44 6.19 4.42
N ALA A 76 -15.95 5.37 3.49
CA ALA A 76 -16.77 4.71 2.47
C ALA A 76 -17.83 3.80 3.11
N ALA A 77 -17.48 3.00 4.12
CA ALA A 77 -18.43 2.17 4.86
C ALA A 77 -19.55 3.00 5.54
N THR A 78 -19.28 4.25 5.88
CA THR A 78 -20.26 5.21 6.45
C THR A 78 -20.97 6.08 5.40
N GLY A 79 -20.72 5.86 4.11
CA GLY A 79 -21.38 6.59 3.01
C GLY A 79 -20.71 7.88 2.57
N ALA A 80 -19.44 8.10 2.94
CA ALA A 80 -18.64 9.29 2.57
C ALA A 80 -17.33 8.91 1.83
N PRO A 81 -17.41 8.20 0.69
CA PRO A 81 -16.23 7.73 -0.06
C PRO A 81 -15.29 8.84 -0.53
N GLU A 82 -15.78 10.07 -0.66
CA GLU A 82 -15.01 11.26 -1.06
C GLU A 82 -14.03 11.76 0.00
N THR A 83 -14.09 11.24 1.23
CA THR A 83 -13.22 11.64 2.36
C THR A 83 -11.73 11.38 2.09
N VAL A 84 -11.41 10.38 1.26
CA VAL A 84 -10.06 10.08 0.80
C VAL A 84 -10.13 9.90 -0.70
N THR A 85 -9.47 10.80 -1.43
CA THR A 85 -9.52 10.80 -2.89
C THR A 85 -8.51 9.79 -3.49
N PRO A 86 -8.79 9.24 -4.68
CA PRO A 86 -7.81 8.44 -5.41
C PRO A 86 -6.46 9.13 -5.61
N GLU A 87 -6.45 10.45 -5.80
CA GLU A 87 -5.22 11.24 -5.98
C GLU A 87 -4.36 11.26 -4.72
N GLU A 88 -4.96 11.44 -3.54
CA GLU A 88 -4.25 11.36 -2.25
C GLU A 88 -3.60 9.99 -2.05
N VAL A 89 -4.32 8.91 -2.36
CA VAL A 89 -3.80 7.54 -2.24
C VAL A 89 -2.63 7.32 -3.21
N ARG A 90 -2.78 7.71 -4.49
CA ARG A 90 -1.71 7.59 -5.50
C ARG A 90 -0.47 8.39 -5.10
N ARG A 91 -0.63 9.63 -4.64
CA ARG A 91 0.48 10.48 -4.19
C ARG A 91 1.24 9.85 -3.03
N LEU A 92 0.53 9.36 -2.02
CA LEU A 92 1.16 8.74 -0.85
C LEU A 92 1.83 7.42 -1.21
N TYR A 93 1.24 6.62 -2.10
CA TYR A 93 1.88 5.43 -2.65
C TYR A 93 3.19 5.76 -3.37
N SER A 94 3.18 6.73 -4.29
CA SER A 94 4.40 7.11 -5.03
C SER A 94 5.51 7.56 -4.09
N ALA A 95 5.18 8.34 -3.05
CA ALA A 95 6.15 8.73 -2.03
C ALA A 95 6.69 7.53 -1.24
N SER A 96 5.80 6.61 -0.82
CA SER A 96 6.17 5.41 -0.07
C SER A 96 7.05 4.47 -0.89
N LYS A 97 6.71 4.24 -2.17
CA LYS A 97 7.51 3.42 -3.10
C LYS A 97 8.89 4.03 -3.33
N ALA A 98 8.97 5.35 -3.56
CA ALA A 98 10.25 6.02 -3.75
C ALA A 98 11.15 5.91 -2.51
N GLU A 99 10.59 6.14 -1.32
CA GLU A 99 11.30 5.98 -0.05
C GLU A 99 11.77 4.53 0.16
N PHE A 100 10.90 3.56 -0.12
CA PHE A 100 11.18 2.13 0.02
C PHE A 100 12.33 1.71 -0.88
N MET A 101 12.26 2.02 -2.17
CA MET A 101 13.30 1.65 -3.13
C MET A 101 14.65 2.32 -2.82
N ALA A 102 14.64 3.54 -2.29
CA ALA A 102 15.86 4.27 -1.93
C ALA A 102 16.54 3.70 -0.67
N GLN A 103 15.76 3.27 0.33
CA GLN A 103 16.30 2.83 1.62
C GLN A 103 16.47 1.32 1.74
N MET A 104 15.77 0.52 0.93
CA MET A 104 15.78 -0.95 0.99
C MET A 104 17.20 -1.56 0.97
N PRO A 105 18.14 -1.13 0.11
CA PRO A 105 19.52 -1.64 0.13
C PRO A 105 20.19 -1.48 1.51
N ALA A 106 20.10 -0.28 2.10
CA ALA A 106 20.69 0.01 3.39
C ALA A 106 20.00 -0.73 4.55
N GLN A 107 18.69 -0.95 4.46
CA GLN A 107 17.88 -1.57 5.53
C GLN A 107 17.97 -3.09 5.55
N LEU A 108 18.26 -3.71 4.40
CA LEU A 108 18.35 -5.16 4.24
C LEU A 108 19.79 -5.66 4.03
N GLY A 109 20.75 -4.77 3.82
CA GLY A 109 22.15 -5.15 3.57
C GLY A 109 22.35 -5.79 2.19
N VAL A 110 21.54 -5.39 1.21
CA VAL A 110 21.55 -5.87 -0.20
C VAL A 110 22.10 -4.83 -1.16
#